data_AF-T0TVK1-F1
#
_entry.id   AF-T0TVK1-F1
#
_cell.length_a   1.000
_cell.length_b   1.000
_cell.length_c   1.000
_cell.angle_alpha   90.00
_cell.angle_beta   90.00
_cell.angle_gamma   90.00
#
_symmetry.space_group_name_H-M   'P 1'
#
loop_
_entity.id
_entity.type
_entity.pdbx_description
1 polymer ?
#
loop_
_entity_poly.entity_id
_entity_poly.type
_entity_poly.pdbx_seq_one_letter_code
_entity_poly.pdbx_strand_id
1 'polypeptide(L)'
;MIMKKQPQKRSPRYRFWRKVGLMTAAGLIGGGLGVLTGMFGSEKPIEIQSFFSKEVLYLGSVVLFLIVFMITMGLLMWGRKVHQKMLQIEDEDEAYHYDVQKKKLYGLATIVKGILILPYFLVVIFYSQLMSMDRPGTGNLSFIFGTFTMLYLLLVLFVLFILVDFFYRKTFHLIYGKPIPRNANAKEVREFMMSMMDEAEKQISYEENFEVVVKLSNYILPIMLIGILIIGIAFQTDILLALSVVSIIYIYILISQYKITKRYYKE
;
A
#
# COMPACT_ATOMS: atom_id res chain seq x y z
N MET A 1 35.49 -26.05 -25.15
CA MET A 1 34.08 -26.28 -25.53
C MET A 1 33.17 -25.72 -24.46
N ILE A 2 32.38 -24.68 -24.76
CA ILE A 2 31.47 -24.04 -23.79
C ILE A 2 30.12 -24.78 -23.84
N MET A 3 29.78 -25.52 -22.78
CA MET A 3 28.47 -26.14 -22.65
C MET A 3 27.40 -25.05 -22.39
N LYS A 4 26.57 -24.76 -23.39
CA LYS A 4 25.35 -23.94 -23.20
C LYS A 4 24.37 -24.72 -22.32
N LYS A 5 24.12 -24.23 -21.09
CA LYS A 5 23.03 -24.70 -20.23
C LYS A 5 21.69 -24.53 -20.97
N GLN A 6 20.96 -25.62 -21.18
CA GLN A 6 19.63 -25.57 -21.79
C GLN A 6 18.64 -24.84 -20.86
N PRO A 7 17.73 -24.01 -21.42
CA PRO A 7 16.76 -23.28 -20.62
C PRO A 7 15.76 -24.25 -19.96
N GLN A 8 15.73 -24.25 -18.63
CA GLN A 8 14.83 -25.06 -17.82
C GLN A 8 13.37 -24.78 -18.22
N LYS A 9 12.69 -25.77 -18.82
CA LYS A 9 11.27 -25.67 -19.23
C LYS A 9 10.42 -25.43 -17.98
N ARG A 10 9.96 -24.19 -17.78
CA ARG A 10 9.10 -23.79 -16.65
C ARG A 10 7.74 -24.52 -16.69
N SER A 11 7.25 -24.93 -15.53
CA SER A 11 6.06 -25.77 -15.41
C SER A 11 4.79 -25.15 -16.03
N PRO A 12 3.83 -25.96 -16.52
CA PRO A 12 2.55 -25.47 -17.05
C PRO A 12 1.80 -24.58 -16.05
N ARG A 13 1.85 -24.91 -14.77
CA ARG A 13 1.26 -24.12 -13.67
C ARG A 13 1.87 -22.72 -13.56
N TYR A 14 3.19 -22.58 -13.69
CA TYR A 14 3.85 -21.27 -13.66
C TYR A 14 3.42 -20.39 -14.85
N ARG A 15 3.29 -20.99 -16.05
CA ARG A 15 2.82 -20.26 -17.24
C ARG A 15 1.37 -19.81 -17.10
N PHE A 16 0.51 -20.64 -16.51
CA PHE A 16 -0.88 -20.31 -16.23
C PHE A 16 -0.99 -19.12 -15.25
N TRP A 17 -0.37 -19.21 -14.08
CA TRP A 17 -0.40 -18.13 -13.08
C TRP A 17 0.25 -16.83 -13.57
N ARG A 18 1.28 -16.92 -14.41
CA ARG A 18 1.88 -15.75 -15.08
C ARG A 18 0.89 -15.07 -16.03
N LYS A 19 0.14 -15.85 -16.82
CA LYS A 19 -0.88 -15.31 -17.74
C LYS A 19 -2.05 -14.68 -16.99
N VAL A 20 -2.51 -15.32 -15.91
CA VAL A 20 -3.55 -14.76 -15.03
C VAL A 20 -3.07 -13.45 -14.43
N GLY A 21 -1.87 -13.39 -13.85
CA GLY A 21 -1.31 -12.15 -13.30
C GLY A 21 -1.11 -11.04 -14.35
N LEU A 22 -0.77 -11.39 -15.59
CA LEU A 22 -0.69 -10.45 -16.71
C LEU A 22 -2.07 -9.93 -17.14
N MET A 23 -3.10 -10.78 -17.18
CA MET A 23 -4.48 -10.37 -17.45
C MET A 23 -5.02 -9.47 -16.35
N THR A 24 -4.74 -9.76 -15.07
CA THR A 24 -5.14 -8.89 -13.97
C THR A 24 -4.42 -7.54 -14.08
N ALA A 25 -3.12 -7.53 -14.34
CA ALA A 25 -2.36 -6.30 -14.53
C ALA A 25 -2.85 -5.48 -15.75
N ALA A 26 -3.13 -6.14 -16.88
CA ALA A 26 -3.68 -5.50 -18.07
C ALA A 26 -5.09 -4.98 -17.86
N GLY A 27 -5.94 -5.69 -17.10
CA GLY A 27 -7.27 -5.23 -16.72
C GLY A 27 -7.22 -4.03 -15.76
N LEU A 28 -6.23 -3.97 -14.87
CA LEU A 28 -6.02 -2.82 -13.98
C LEU A 28 -5.48 -1.59 -14.73
N ILE A 29 -4.54 -1.79 -15.65
CA ILE A 29 -3.99 -0.71 -16.48
C ILE A 29 -5.05 -0.22 -17.49
N GLY A 30 -5.74 -1.14 -18.17
CA GLY A 30 -6.80 -0.83 -19.12
C GLY A 30 -8.03 -0.23 -18.46
N GLY A 31 -8.43 -0.73 -17.28
CA GLY A 31 -9.51 -0.15 -16.48
C GLY A 31 -9.18 1.24 -15.95
N GLY A 32 -7.96 1.45 -15.46
CA GLY A 32 -7.48 2.75 -15.02
C GLY A 32 -7.43 3.78 -16.16
N LEU A 33 -6.91 3.39 -17.33
CA LEU A 33 -6.88 4.25 -18.52
C LEU A 33 -8.28 4.53 -19.09
N GLY A 34 -9.17 3.53 -19.12
CA GLY A 34 -10.54 3.70 -19.62
C GLY A 34 -11.36 4.68 -18.78
N VAL A 35 -11.18 4.67 -17.45
CA VAL A 35 -11.79 5.65 -16.54
C VAL A 35 -11.23 7.06 -16.80
N LEU A 36 -9.91 7.20 -16.97
CA LEU A 36 -9.29 8.49 -17.29
C LEU A 36 -9.81 9.04 -18.62
N THR A 37 -9.85 8.24 -19.69
CA THR A 37 -10.37 8.67 -21.00
C THR A 37 -11.86 9.01 -20.95
N GLY A 38 -12.66 8.31 -20.14
CA GLY A 38 -14.09 8.63 -19.94
C GLY A 38 -14.35 9.94 -19.20
N MET A 39 -13.46 10.32 -18.27
CA MET A 39 -13.57 11.59 -17.52
C MET A 39 -13.02 12.79 -18.29
N PHE A 40 -11.92 12.62 -19.02
CA PHE A 40 -11.25 13.71 -19.77
C PHE A 40 -11.73 13.84 -21.23
N GLY A 41 -12.60 12.95 -21.70
CA GLY A 41 -13.19 13.00 -23.05
C GLY A 41 -14.39 13.94 -23.21
N SER A 42 -14.75 14.72 -22.19
CA SER A 42 -15.85 15.70 -22.28
C SER A 42 -15.29 17.10 -22.51
N GLU A 43 -15.82 17.78 -23.52
CA GLU A 43 -15.39 19.08 -24.10
C GLU A 43 -15.50 20.30 -23.15
N LYS A 44 -15.46 20.13 -21.82
CA LYS A 44 -15.66 21.22 -20.84
C LYS A 44 -14.33 21.68 -20.22
N PRO A 45 -14.13 22.99 -20.01
CA PRO A 45 -12.94 23.52 -19.38
C PRO A 45 -12.79 22.98 -17.94
N ILE A 46 -11.56 22.67 -17.57
CA ILE A 46 -11.23 22.05 -16.29
C ILE A 46 -11.34 23.10 -15.17
N GLU A 47 -12.47 23.14 -14.48
CA GLU A 47 -12.64 24.00 -13.29
C GLU A 47 -12.09 23.31 -12.03
N ILE A 48 -11.31 24.01 -11.21
CA ILE A 48 -10.65 23.45 -10.02
C ILE A 48 -11.66 22.85 -9.02
N GLN A 49 -12.87 23.41 -8.95
CA GLN A 49 -13.95 22.89 -8.10
C GLN A 49 -14.46 21.51 -8.54
N SER A 50 -14.37 21.17 -9.83
CA SER A 50 -14.79 19.87 -10.35
C SER A 50 -13.89 18.72 -9.84
N PHE A 51 -12.61 18.99 -9.53
CA PHE A 51 -11.67 18.01 -8.98
C PHE A 51 -12.07 17.52 -7.58
N PHE A 52 -12.77 18.35 -6.81
CA PHE A 52 -13.24 18.00 -5.46
C PHE A 52 -14.66 17.43 -5.44
N SER A 53 -15.23 17.14 -6.61
CA SER A 53 -16.50 16.42 -6.67
C SER A 53 -16.35 15.02 -6.09
N LYS A 54 -17.40 14.52 -5.40
CA LYS A 54 -17.37 13.20 -4.73
C LYS A 54 -17.05 12.06 -5.71
N GLU A 55 -17.50 12.18 -6.95
CA GLU A 55 -17.24 11.21 -8.02
C GLU A 55 -15.77 11.20 -8.44
N VAL A 56 -15.16 12.37 -8.64
CA VAL A 56 -13.73 12.49 -8.95
C VAL A 56 -12.88 12.02 -7.78
N LEU A 57 -13.28 12.33 -6.53
CA LEU A 57 -12.59 11.86 -5.33
C LEU A 57 -12.68 10.33 -5.16
N TYR A 58 -13.84 9.74 -5.47
CA TYR A 58 -14.00 8.28 -5.49
C TYR A 58 -13.09 7.64 -6.55
N LEU A 59 -13.19 8.07 -7.82
CA LEU A 59 -12.36 7.52 -8.89
C LEU A 59 -10.86 7.77 -8.65
N GLY A 60 -10.51 8.95 -8.16
CA GLY A 60 -9.16 9.31 -7.76
C GLY A 60 -8.61 8.39 -6.66
N SER A 61 -9.43 8.03 -5.66
CA SER A 61 -9.04 7.09 -4.61
C SER A 61 -8.83 5.66 -5.13
N VAL A 62 -9.64 5.21 -6.11
CA VAL A 62 -9.44 3.92 -6.79
C VAL A 62 -8.13 3.92 -7.57
N VAL A 63 -7.85 4.96 -8.36
CA VAL A 63 -6.60 5.09 -9.12
C VAL A 63 -5.40 5.13 -8.17
N LEU A 64 -5.49 5.89 -7.07
CA LEU A 64 -4.43 5.97 -6.06
C LEU A 64 -4.18 4.61 -5.42
N PHE A 65 -5.23 3.85 -5.08
CA PHE A 65 -5.10 2.47 -4.59
C PHE A 65 -4.31 1.60 -5.57
N LEU A 66 -4.67 1.64 -6.86
CA LEU A 66 -4.02 0.82 -7.89
C LEU A 66 -2.54 1.18 -8.07
N ILE A 67 -2.20 2.47 -8.03
CA ILE A 67 -0.80 2.93 -8.10
C ILE A 67 0.00 2.40 -6.91
N VAL A 68 -0.50 2.61 -5.69
CA VAL A 68 0.18 2.16 -4.46
C VAL A 68 0.28 0.63 -4.42
N PHE A 69 -0.74 -0.07 -4.91
CA PHE A 69 -0.74 -1.54 -5.06
C PHE A 69 0.37 -2.00 -6.01
N MET A 70 0.50 -1.37 -7.18
CA MET A 70 1.55 -1.71 -8.15
C MET A 70 2.95 -1.48 -7.58
N ILE A 71 3.17 -0.36 -6.89
CA ILE A 71 4.44 -0.04 -6.24
C ILE A 71 4.77 -1.09 -5.16
N THR A 72 3.81 -1.43 -4.30
CA THR A 72 3.98 -2.43 -3.23
C THR A 72 4.37 -3.80 -3.81
N MET A 73 3.64 -4.24 -4.83
CA MET A 73 3.94 -5.50 -5.51
C MET A 73 5.30 -5.47 -6.22
N GLY A 74 5.66 -4.34 -6.85
CA GLY A 74 6.96 -4.11 -7.47
C GLY A 74 8.11 -4.26 -6.48
N LEU A 75 8.02 -3.61 -5.33
CA LEU A 75 9.04 -3.71 -4.26
C LEU A 75 9.16 -5.12 -3.71
N LEU A 76 8.05 -5.81 -3.46
CA LEU A 76 8.05 -7.21 -2.99
C LEU A 76 8.66 -8.16 -4.01
N MET A 77 8.35 -8.00 -5.30
CA MET A 77 8.94 -8.80 -6.37
C MET A 77 10.43 -8.52 -6.54
N TRP A 78 10.84 -7.26 -6.43
CA TRP A 78 12.25 -6.88 -6.50
C TRP A 78 13.05 -7.48 -5.34
N GLY A 79 12.55 -7.38 -4.10
CA GLY A 79 13.18 -8.00 -2.94
C GLY A 79 13.38 -9.52 -3.12
N ARG A 80 12.39 -10.23 -3.69
CA ARG A 80 12.53 -11.66 -4.01
C ARG A 80 13.56 -11.93 -5.10
N LYS A 81 13.63 -11.07 -6.13
CA LYS A 81 14.63 -11.19 -7.20
C LYS A 81 16.04 -10.99 -6.66
N VAL A 82 16.22 -10.04 -5.73
CA VAL A 82 17.50 -9.82 -5.03
C VAL A 82 17.85 -11.04 -4.18
N HIS A 83 16.90 -11.59 -3.42
CA HIS A 83 17.11 -12.82 -2.66
C HIS A 83 17.56 -14.00 -3.54
N GLN A 84 16.97 -14.16 -4.74
CA GLN A 84 17.40 -15.21 -5.67
C GLN A 84 18.80 -15.00 -6.22
N LYS A 85 19.23 -13.75 -6.40
CA LYS A 85 20.61 -13.44 -6.83
C LYS A 85 21.60 -13.73 -5.71
N MET A 86 21.28 -13.35 -4.47
CA MET A 86 22.09 -13.65 -3.29
C MET A 86 22.41 -15.15 -3.18
N LEU A 87 21.43 -16.03 -3.42
CA LEU A 87 21.62 -17.48 -3.37
C LEU A 87 22.54 -18.06 -4.47
N GLN A 88 22.91 -17.28 -5.49
CA GLN A 88 23.74 -17.73 -6.61
C GLN A 88 25.18 -17.22 -6.52
N ILE A 89 25.46 -16.35 -5.55
CA ILE A 89 26.77 -15.74 -5.34
C ILE A 89 27.53 -16.60 -4.34
N GLU A 90 28.75 -17.01 -4.70
CA GLU A 90 29.64 -17.78 -3.82
C GLU A 90 30.46 -16.88 -2.90
N ASP A 91 30.66 -15.62 -3.28
CA ASP A 91 31.36 -14.62 -2.48
C ASP A 91 30.48 -14.15 -1.29
N GLU A 92 30.97 -14.38 -0.07
CA GLU A 92 30.26 -14.03 1.16
C GLU A 92 30.07 -12.52 1.34
N ASP A 93 31.04 -11.71 0.94
CA ASP A 93 30.98 -10.24 1.10
C ASP A 93 29.96 -9.65 0.13
N GLU A 94 29.95 -10.12 -1.13
CA GLU A 94 28.96 -9.69 -2.11
C GLU A 94 27.55 -10.20 -1.72
N ALA A 95 27.43 -11.42 -1.20
CA ALA A 95 26.16 -11.96 -0.70
C ALA A 95 25.60 -11.14 0.47
N TYR A 96 26.46 -10.62 1.36
CA TYR A 96 26.05 -9.77 2.48
C TYR A 96 25.40 -8.47 2.00
N HIS A 97 26.00 -7.77 1.02
CA HIS A 97 25.41 -6.54 0.45
C HIS A 97 24.01 -6.79 -0.13
N TYR A 98 23.80 -7.92 -0.80
CA TYR A 98 22.48 -8.28 -1.32
C TYR A 98 21.49 -8.66 -0.21
N ASP A 99 21.93 -9.20 0.92
CA ASP A 99 21.08 -9.44 2.09
C ASP A 99 20.53 -8.12 2.67
N VAL A 100 21.42 -7.15 2.85
CA VAL A 100 21.10 -5.78 3.30
C VAL A 100 20.11 -5.12 2.33
N GLN A 101 20.39 -5.14 1.03
CA GLN A 101 19.49 -4.58 0.01
C GLN A 101 18.10 -5.24 -0.01
N LYS A 102 18.05 -6.58 0.11
CA LYS A 102 16.80 -7.35 0.18
C LYS A 102 15.96 -6.92 1.38
N LYS A 103 16.57 -6.81 2.57
CA LYS A 103 15.89 -6.38 3.79
C LYS A 103 15.42 -4.93 3.71
N LYS A 104 16.23 -4.02 3.14
CA LYS A 104 15.85 -2.63 2.86
C LYS A 104 14.63 -2.54 1.95
N LEU A 105 14.62 -3.26 0.82
CA LEU A 105 13.48 -3.31 -0.10
C LEU A 105 12.20 -3.83 0.58
N TYR A 106 12.35 -4.81 1.48
CA TYR A 106 11.24 -5.33 2.26
C TYR A 106 10.72 -4.34 3.31
N GLY A 107 11.61 -3.61 3.98
CA GLY A 107 11.25 -2.49 4.87
C GLY A 107 10.44 -1.43 4.13
N LEU A 108 10.93 -1.00 2.95
CA LEU A 108 10.20 -0.07 2.07
C LEU A 108 8.84 -0.63 1.65
N ALA A 109 8.76 -1.91 1.25
CA ALA A 109 7.51 -2.55 0.88
C ALA A 109 6.51 -2.59 2.05
N THR A 110 6.99 -2.76 3.29
CA THR A 110 6.16 -2.72 4.51
C THR A 110 5.52 -1.34 4.68
N ILE A 111 6.28 -0.27 4.48
CA ILE A 111 5.80 1.11 4.60
C ILE A 111 4.77 1.41 3.52
N VAL A 112 5.07 1.10 2.25
CA VAL A 112 4.13 1.34 1.13
C VAL A 112 2.87 0.49 1.26
N LYS A 113 2.98 -0.76 1.75
CA LYS A 113 1.82 -1.58 2.13
C LYS A 113 0.98 -0.90 3.21
N GLY A 114 1.60 -0.26 4.19
CA GLY A 114 0.90 0.57 5.17
C GLY A 114 0.11 1.70 4.48
N ILE A 115 0.76 2.45 3.59
CA ILE A 115 0.12 3.53 2.81
C ILE A 115 -1.09 3.01 2.02
N LEU A 116 -1.06 1.78 1.50
CA LEU A 116 -2.16 1.16 0.72
C LEU A 116 -3.50 1.11 1.48
N ILE A 117 -3.48 1.11 2.81
CA ILE A 117 -4.68 1.11 3.65
C ILE A 117 -5.47 2.43 3.48
N LEU A 118 -4.78 3.55 3.30
CA LEU A 118 -5.41 4.88 3.19
C LEU A 118 -6.33 5.01 1.97
N PRO A 119 -5.89 4.76 0.72
CA PRO A 119 -6.78 4.84 -0.43
C PRO A 119 -7.91 3.81 -0.36
N TYR A 120 -7.68 2.65 0.26
CA TYR A 120 -8.76 1.67 0.46
C TYR A 120 -9.90 2.26 1.30
N PHE A 121 -9.59 2.88 2.45
CA PHE A 121 -10.61 3.53 3.27
C PHE A 121 -11.25 4.75 2.59
N LEU A 122 -10.48 5.52 1.79
CA LEU A 122 -11.03 6.61 0.99
C LEU A 122 -12.08 6.10 0.00
N VAL A 123 -11.82 4.98 -0.70
CA VAL A 123 -12.80 4.36 -1.61
C VAL A 123 -14.08 4.00 -0.87
N VAL A 124 -13.97 3.34 0.29
CA VAL A 124 -15.14 2.93 1.11
C VAL A 124 -15.97 4.13 1.55
N ILE A 125 -15.30 5.20 1.97
CA ILE A 125 -15.98 6.39 2.51
C ILE A 125 -16.64 7.19 1.40
N PHE A 126 -15.94 7.48 0.30
CA PHE A 126 -16.56 8.17 -0.83
C PHE A 126 -17.68 7.34 -1.47
N TYR A 127 -17.56 6.01 -1.49
CA TYR A 127 -18.65 5.13 -1.90
C TYR A 127 -19.89 5.29 -1.01
N SER A 128 -19.73 5.22 0.32
CA SER A 128 -20.85 5.40 1.25
C SER A 128 -21.54 6.76 1.12
N GLN A 129 -20.77 7.82 0.86
CA GLN A 129 -21.30 9.17 0.63
C GLN A 129 -22.04 9.32 -0.71
N LEU A 130 -21.60 8.61 -1.75
CA LEU A 130 -22.29 8.56 -3.03
C LEU A 130 -23.63 7.80 -2.91
N MET A 131 -23.66 6.70 -2.14
CA MET A 131 -24.85 5.87 -1.99
C MET A 131 -25.89 6.44 -1.01
N SER A 132 -25.47 7.22 -0.01
CA SER A 132 -26.36 7.91 0.94
C SER A 132 -27.20 9.01 0.28
N MET A 133 -26.84 9.47 -0.92
CA MET A 133 -27.60 10.45 -1.69
C MET A 133 -28.57 9.76 -2.65
N ASP A 134 -29.79 9.46 -2.18
CA ASP A 134 -30.95 9.28 -3.05
C ASP A 134 -31.17 10.59 -3.84
N ARG A 135 -30.69 10.65 -5.08
CA ARG A 135 -30.99 11.74 -6.02
C ARG A 135 -31.43 11.17 -7.37
N PRO A 136 -32.51 11.70 -7.98
CA PRO A 136 -33.02 11.29 -9.30
C PRO A 136 -32.17 11.88 -10.44
N GLY A 137 -30.84 11.83 -10.28
CA GLY A 137 -29.86 12.46 -11.18
C GLY A 137 -28.61 11.62 -11.40
N THR A 138 -28.51 10.42 -10.80
CA THR A 138 -27.46 9.42 -11.04
C THR A 138 -27.52 8.82 -12.45
N GLY A 139 -28.14 9.50 -13.42
CA GLY A 139 -28.36 9.04 -14.79
C GLY A 139 -27.07 8.88 -15.62
N ASN A 140 -25.95 9.52 -15.24
CA ASN A 140 -24.71 9.44 -16.02
C ASN A 140 -23.69 8.40 -15.49
N LEU A 141 -23.66 8.11 -14.19
CA LEU A 141 -22.74 7.11 -13.62
C LEU A 141 -23.39 5.72 -13.44
N SER A 142 -24.73 5.68 -13.34
CA SER A 142 -25.50 4.43 -13.53
C SER A 142 -25.31 3.87 -14.94
N PHE A 143 -24.95 4.70 -15.92
CA PHE A 143 -24.73 4.29 -17.31
C PHE A 143 -23.42 3.53 -17.54
N ILE A 144 -22.34 3.83 -16.80
CA ILE A 144 -21.03 3.18 -17.00
C ILE A 144 -20.88 1.93 -16.12
N PHE A 145 -21.45 1.92 -14.91
CA PHE A 145 -21.22 0.84 -13.95
C PHE A 145 -22.50 0.21 -13.36
N GLY A 146 -23.72 0.72 -13.57
CA GLY A 146 -24.92 0.12 -12.98
C GLY A 146 -24.88 -0.02 -11.43
N THR A 147 -25.98 -0.45 -10.82
CA THR A 147 -26.11 -0.55 -9.36
C THR A 147 -25.21 -1.62 -8.72
N PHE A 148 -24.86 -2.68 -9.46
CA PHE A 148 -24.07 -3.81 -8.94
C PHE A 148 -22.56 -3.71 -9.18
N THR A 149 -22.08 -2.98 -10.19
CA THR A 149 -20.64 -3.01 -10.52
C THR A 149 -19.79 -2.23 -9.53
N MET A 150 -20.37 -1.28 -8.78
CA MET A 150 -19.66 -0.58 -7.71
C MET A 150 -19.34 -1.49 -6.52
N LEU A 151 -20.27 -2.38 -6.12
CA LEU A 151 -20.01 -3.40 -5.10
C LEU A 151 -18.97 -4.40 -5.56
N TYR A 152 -19.01 -4.78 -6.84
CA TYR A 152 -18.00 -5.64 -7.45
C TYR A 152 -16.61 -4.99 -7.41
N LEU A 153 -16.50 -3.68 -7.67
CA LEU A 153 -15.23 -2.95 -7.58
C LEU A 153 -14.66 -2.99 -6.16
N LEU A 154 -15.49 -2.74 -5.14
CA LEU A 154 -15.06 -2.83 -3.74
C LEU A 154 -14.59 -4.25 -3.37
N LEU A 155 -15.27 -5.29 -3.86
CA LEU A 155 -14.87 -6.69 -3.70
C LEU A 155 -13.52 -6.96 -4.38
N VAL A 156 -13.32 -6.48 -5.62
CA VAL A 156 -12.05 -6.62 -6.35
C VAL A 156 -10.91 -5.95 -5.58
N LEU A 157 -11.10 -4.72 -5.09
CA LEU A 157 -10.08 -4.02 -4.30
C LEU A 157 -9.77 -4.76 -2.99
N PHE A 158 -10.79 -5.33 -2.33
CA PHE A 158 -10.58 -6.17 -1.15
C PHE A 158 -9.76 -7.42 -1.48
N VAL A 159 -10.04 -8.11 -2.59
CA VAL A 159 -9.24 -9.25 -3.05
C VAL A 159 -7.80 -8.84 -3.35
N LEU A 160 -7.57 -7.68 -3.97
CA LEU A 160 -6.22 -7.15 -4.19
C LEU A 160 -5.49 -6.84 -2.88
N PHE A 161 -6.21 -6.31 -1.88
CA PHE A 161 -5.66 -6.07 -0.54
C PHE A 161 -5.19 -7.37 0.13
N ILE A 162 -6.02 -8.41 0.09
CA ILE A 162 -5.67 -9.77 0.58
C ILE A 162 -4.48 -10.34 -0.21
N LEU A 163 -4.43 -10.11 -1.52
CA LEU A 163 -3.32 -10.54 -2.36
C LEU A 163 -2.00 -9.92 -1.90
N VAL A 164 -1.97 -8.61 -1.61
CA VAL A 164 -0.76 -7.96 -1.07
C VAL A 164 -0.34 -8.58 0.26
N ASP A 165 -1.27 -8.85 1.19
CA ASP A 165 -0.93 -9.46 2.47
C ASP A 165 -0.36 -10.88 2.29
N PHE A 166 -0.93 -11.67 1.38
CA PHE A 166 -0.41 -12.99 1.03
C PHE A 166 1.01 -12.92 0.47
N PHE A 167 1.26 -12.01 -0.48
CA PHE A 167 2.60 -11.83 -1.04
C PHE A 167 3.58 -11.32 0.01
N TYR A 168 3.16 -10.39 0.86
CA TYR A 168 3.95 -9.85 1.95
C TYR A 168 4.44 -10.95 2.90
N ARG A 169 3.53 -11.77 3.43
CA ARG A 169 3.87 -12.89 4.33
C ARG A 169 4.78 -13.91 3.67
N LYS A 170 4.54 -14.21 2.39
CA LYS A 170 5.39 -15.13 1.64
C LYS A 170 6.80 -14.56 1.44
N THR A 171 6.92 -13.25 1.22
CA THR A 171 8.23 -12.58 1.13
C THR A 171 8.92 -12.58 2.49
N PHE A 172 8.21 -12.32 3.59
CA PHE A 172 8.77 -12.40 4.94
C PHE A 172 9.38 -13.77 5.21
N HIS A 173 8.63 -14.85 4.95
CA HIS A 173 9.09 -16.22 5.15
C HIS A 173 10.36 -16.53 4.34
N LEU A 174 10.49 -15.98 3.14
CA LEU A 174 11.70 -16.14 2.32
C LEU A 174 12.89 -15.36 2.88
N ILE A 175 12.68 -14.15 3.40
CA ILE A 175 13.75 -13.28 3.89
C ILE A 175 14.29 -13.78 5.24
N TYR A 176 13.39 -14.20 6.12
CA TYR A 176 13.65 -14.44 7.52
C TYR A 176 13.61 -15.93 7.90
N GLY A 177 13.24 -16.82 6.98
CA GLY A 177 13.18 -18.27 7.21
C GLY A 177 12.07 -18.75 8.16
N LYS A 178 11.28 -17.84 8.72
CA LYS A 178 10.17 -18.13 9.65
C LYS A 178 8.88 -17.46 9.20
N PRO A 179 7.71 -18.12 9.35
CA PRO A 179 6.44 -17.50 9.01
C PRO A 179 6.04 -16.47 10.07
N ILE A 180 5.36 -15.40 9.66
CA ILE A 180 4.77 -14.44 10.61
C ILE A 180 3.71 -15.20 11.44
N PRO A 181 3.78 -15.17 12.79
CA PRO A 181 2.81 -15.86 13.62
C PRO A 181 1.39 -15.35 13.33
N ARG A 182 0.43 -16.27 13.30
CA ARG A 182 -0.99 -15.96 13.11
C ARG A 182 -1.64 -15.86 14.49
N ASN A 183 -2.51 -14.87 14.67
CA ASN A 183 -3.29 -14.69 15.90
C ASN A 183 -2.44 -14.53 17.18
N ALA A 184 -1.21 -14.03 17.05
CA ALA A 184 -0.34 -13.73 18.18
C ALA A 184 -0.72 -12.40 18.85
N ASN A 185 -0.54 -12.31 20.16
CA ASN A 185 -0.75 -11.07 20.89
C ASN A 185 0.32 -10.03 20.51
N ALA A 186 0.07 -8.74 20.74
CA ALA A 186 1.01 -7.66 20.45
C ALA A 186 2.40 -7.88 21.09
N LYS A 187 2.45 -8.44 22.30
CA LYS A 187 3.70 -8.81 22.98
C LYS A 187 4.47 -9.90 22.24
N GLU A 188 3.78 -10.95 21.81
CA GLU A 188 4.38 -12.08 21.07
C GLU A 188 4.83 -11.65 19.68
N VAL A 189 4.04 -10.82 18.97
CA VAL A 189 4.43 -10.23 17.69
C VAL A 189 5.67 -9.37 17.86
N ARG A 190 5.75 -8.55 18.93
CA ARG A 190 6.93 -7.76 19.25
C ARG A 190 8.15 -8.64 19.48
N GLU A 191 8.04 -9.63 20.37
CA GLU A 191 9.15 -10.56 20.67
C GLU A 191 9.63 -11.31 19.42
N PHE A 192 8.68 -11.76 18.59
CA PHE A 192 8.99 -12.40 17.31
C PHE A 192 9.72 -11.45 16.35
N MET A 193 9.19 -10.26 16.11
CA MET A 193 9.82 -9.29 15.19
C MET A 193 11.21 -8.89 15.69
N MET A 194 11.35 -8.64 17.00
CA MET A 194 12.64 -8.35 17.64
C MET A 194 13.61 -9.52 17.50
N SER A 195 13.15 -10.78 17.54
CA SER A 195 14.03 -11.93 17.32
C SER A 195 14.64 -12.00 15.91
N MET A 196 14.06 -11.29 14.94
CA MET A 196 14.54 -11.24 13.56
C MET A 196 15.48 -10.06 13.27
N MET A 197 15.66 -9.16 14.25
CA MET A 197 16.45 -7.94 14.15
C MET A 197 17.77 -8.12 14.92
N ASP A 198 18.84 -7.50 14.43
CA ASP A 198 20.09 -7.42 15.17
C ASP A 198 20.02 -6.35 16.29
N GLU A 199 21.08 -6.23 17.09
CA GLU A 199 21.11 -5.29 18.23
C GLU A 199 21.05 -3.82 17.80
N ALA A 200 21.71 -3.46 16.69
CA ALA A 200 21.71 -2.10 16.19
C ALA A 200 20.33 -1.70 15.63
N GLU A 201 19.68 -2.58 14.88
CA GLU A 201 18.33 -2.38 14.34
C GLU A 201 17.30 -2.28 15.47
N LYS A 202 17.44 -3.10 16.52
CA LYS A 202 16.62 -3.01 17.74
C LYS A 202 16.76 -1.66 18.42
N GLN A 203 17.99 -1.21 18.65
CA GLN A 203 18.25 0.06 19.34
C GLN A 203 17.65 1.24 18.57
N ILE A 204 17.87 1.29 17.25
CA ILE A 204 17.27 2.32 16.38
C ILE A 204 15.74 2.25 16.42
N SER A 205 15.18 1.05 16.36
CA SER A 205 13.73 0.85 16.42
C SER A 205 13.14 1.33 17.75
N TYR A 206 13.80 1.05 18.88
CA TYR A 206 13.35 1.55 20.18
C TYR A 206 13.42 3.07 20.27
N GLU A 207 14.53 3.67 19.83
CA GLU A 207 14.73 5.13 19.85
C GLU A 207 13.66 5.85 19.01
N GLU A 208 13.50 5.46 17.74
CA GLU A 208 12.55 6.11 16.84
C GLU A 208 11.10 5.85 17.26
N ASN A 209 10.75 4.64 17.71
CA ASN A 209 9.39 4.37 18.19
C ASN A 209 9.07 5.14 19.48
N PHE A 210 10.03 5.28 20.40
CA PHE A 210 9.85 6.09 21.59
C PHE A 210 9.65 7.57 21.24
N GLU A 211 10.47 8.10 20.33
CA GLU A 211 10.34 9.47 19.84
C GLU A 211 8.97 9.72 19.19
N VAL A 212 8.47 8.77 18.40
CA VAL A 212 7.11 8.84 17.83
C VAL A 212 6.06 8.92 18.90
N VAL A 213 6.11 8.04 19.91
CA VAL A 213 5.08 8.02 20.96
C VAL A 213 5.06 9.33 21.72
N VAL A 214 6.23 9.86 22.09
CA VAL A 214 6.36 11.15 22.79
C VAL A 214 5.85 12.30 21.91
N LYS A 215 6.25 12.37 20.64
CA LYS A 215 5.83 13.42 19.72
C LYS A 215 4.34 13.34 19.38
N LEU A 216 3.82 12.13 19.21
CA LEU A 216 2.42 11.89 18.91
C LEU A 216 1.53 12.33 20.08
N SER A 217 1.89 11.93 21.31
CA SER A 217 1.14 12.27 22.52
C SER A 217 1.21 13.75 22.88
N ASN A 218 2.40 14.36 22.85
CA ASN A 218 2.60 15.69 23.44
C ASN A 218 2.46 16.84 22.44
N TYR A 219 2.58 16.58 21.14
CA TYR A 219 2.53 17.63 20.11
C TYR A 219 1.45 17.38 19.07
N ILE A 220 1.49 16.22 18.40
CA ILE A 220 0.64 15.98 17.23
C ILE A 220 -0.82 15.87 17.64
N LEU A 221 -1.17 15.04 18.63
CA LEU A 221 -2.56 14.88 19.07
C LEU A 221 -3.16 16.20 19.58
N PRO A 222 -2.50 16.97 20.47
CA PRO A 222 -3.02 18.26 20.92
C PRO A 222 -3.25 19.27 19.78
N ILE A 223 -2.27 19.42 18.87
CA ILE A 223 -2.37 20.35 17.72
C ILE A 223 -3.54 19.94 16.80
N MET A 224 -3.66 18.64 16.55
CA MET A 224 -4.70 18.08 15.68
C MET A 224 -6.10 18.23 16.25
N LEU A 225 -6.27 18.05 17.58
CA LEU A 225 -7.54 18.27 18.27
C LEU A 225 -7.99 19.73 18.16
N ILE A 226 -7.08 20.68 18.37
CA ILE A 226 -7.36 22.11 18.19
C ILE A 226 -7.71 22.40 16.73
N GLY A 227 -6.97 21.82 15.77
CA GLY A 227 -7.23 21.97 14.34
C GLY A 227 -8.63 21.48 13.94
N ILE A 228 -9.05 20.30 14.41
CA ILE A 228 -10.41 19.78 14.19
C ILE A 228 -11.45 20.73 14.77
N LEU A 229 -11.23 21.23 15.98
CA LEU A 229 -12.19 22.11 16.64
C LEU A 229 -12.40 23.42 15.83
N ILE A 230 -11.31 24.04 15.37
CA ILE A 230 -11.39 25.28 14.58
C ILE A 230 -12.10 25.04 13.24
N ILE A 231 -11.69 24.01 12.50
CA ILE A 231 -12.24 23.74 11.17
C ILE A 231 -13.68 23.21 11.29
N GLY A 232 -13.99 22.44 12.34
CA GLY A 232 -15.34 21.95 12.63
C GLY A 232 -16.32 23.09 12.90
N ILE A 233 -15.92 24.12 13.67
CA ILE A 233 -16.71 25.33 13.88
C ILE A 233 -16.88 26.12 12.58
N ALA A 234 -15.82 26.23 11.77
CA ALA A 234 -15.82 27.08 10.58
C ALA A 234 -16.58 26.47 9.38
N PHE A 235 -16.54 25.15 9.20
CA PHE A 235 -16.99 24.50 7.96
C PHE A 235 -18.15 23.52 8.14
N GLN A 236 -18.64 23.25 9.36
CA GLN A 236 -19.75 22.31 9.63
C GLN A 236 -19.65 20.98 8.84
N THR A 237 -18.42 20.50 8.60
CA THR A 237 -18.14 19.35 7.74
C THR A 237 -17.47 18.24 8.56
N ASP A 238 -18.25 17.22 8.90
CA ASP A 238 -17.87 16.27 9.95
C ASP A 238 -16.88 15.17 9.51
N ILE A 239 -17.06 14.57 8.33
CA ILE A 239 -16.38 13.30 8.01
C ILE A 239 -15.05 13.46 7.28
N LEU A 240 -14.94 14.35 6.28
CA LEU A 240 -13.72 14.49 5.48
C LEU A 240 -12.56 15.08 6.29
N LEU A 241 -12.92 15.93 7.25
CA LEU A 241 -12.02 16.63 8.15
C LEU A 241 -11.47 15.66 9.22
N ALA A 242 -12.32 14.85 9.82
CA ALA A 242 -11.89 13.79 10.73
C ALA A 242 -10.96 12.78 10.02
N LEU A 243 -11.27 12.44 8.76
CA LEU A 243 -10.46 11.53 7.98
C LEU A 243 -9.08 12.09 7.60
N SER A 244 -9.00 13.40 7.26
CA SER A 244 -7.71 14.02 6.96
C SER A 244 -6.79 13.96 8.19
N VAL A 245 -7.35 14.18 9.38
CA VAL A 245 -6.61 14.11 10.64
C VAL A 245 -6.08 12.69 10.91
N VAL A 246 -6.97 11.69 10.85
CA VAL A 246 -6.56 10.29 11.05
C VAL A 246 -5.51 9.87 10.02
N SER A 247 -5.64 10.32 8.77
CA SER A 247 -4.67 10.05 7.70
C SER A 247 -3.31 10.68 7.98
N ILE A 248 -3.26 11.93 8.48
CA ILE A 248 -1.99 12.61 8.82
C ILE A 248 -1.28 11.89 9.98
N ILE A 249 -2.00 11.48 11.03
CA ILE A 249 -1.43 10.69 12.13
C ILE A 249 -0.85 9.38 11.58
N TYR A 250 -1.61 8.70 10.72
CA TYR A 250 -1.19 7.43 10.16
C TYR A 250 0.05 7.56 9.27
N ILE A 251 0.09 8.59 8.40
CA ILE A 251 1.26 8.91 7.58
C ILE A 251 2.47 9.24 8.46
N TYR A 252 2.29 9.99 9.55
CA TYR A 252 3.38 10.32 10.47
C TYR A 252 4.03 9.06 11.06
N ILE A 253 3.23 8.08 11.50
CA ILE A 253 3.72 6.80 12.01
C ILE A 253 4.51 6.07 10.92
N LEU A 254 4.00 6.03 9.68
CA LEU A 254 4.69 5.40 8.54
C LEU A 254 6.01 6.10 8.17
N ILE A 255 6.08 7.43 8.27
CA ILE A 255 7.32 8.20 8.06
C ILE A 255 8.38 7.81 9.08
N SER A 256 8.00 7.56 10.34
CA SER A 256 8.97 7.07 11.34
C SER A 256 9.48 5.66 11.01
N GLN A 257 8.62 4.74 10.56
CA GLN A 257 9.07 3.43 10.09
C GLN A 257 10.08 3.53 8.92
N TYR A 258 9.89 4.53 8.06
CA TYR A 258 10.86 4.88 7.02
C TYR A 258 12.19 5.38 7.60
N LYS A 259 12.18 6.22 8.64
CA LYS A 259 13.41 6.67 9.31
C LYS A 259 14.22 5.51 9.87
N ILE A 260 13.58 4.53 10.51
CA ILE A 260 14.24 3.31 11.00
C ILE A 260 14.94 2.60 9.83
N THR A 261 14.21 2.32 8.75
CA THR A 261 14.75 1.66 7.56
C THR A 261 15.91 2.46 6.95
N LYS A 262 15.77 3.78 6.84
CA LYS A 262 16.78 4.65 6.26
C LYS A 262 18.05 4.73 7.10
N ARG A 263 17.92 4.80 8.43
CA ARG A 263 19.04 4.98 9.36
C ARG A 263 19.86 3.70 9.51
N TYR A 264 19.20 2.54 9.49
CA TYR A 264 19.88 1.25 9.62
C TYR A 264 20.50 0.77 8.29
N TYR A 265 19.76 0.82 7.17
CA TYR A 265 20.27 0.36 5.86
C TYR A 265 21.06 1.44 5.10
N LYS A 266 21.85 2.22 5.84
CA LYS A 266 22.66 3.34 5.33
C LYS A 266 24.01 2.79 4.86
N GLU A 267 24.02 2.24 3.65
CA GLU A 267 25.22 2.20 2.81
C GLU A 267 25.33 3.52 2.05
#